data_AF-A0A7Y7YUV1-F1
#
_entry.id   AF-A0A7Y7YUV1-F1
#
_cell.length_a   1.000
_cell.length_b   1.000
_cell.length_c   1.000
_cell.angle_alpha   90.00
_cell.angle_beta   90.00
_cell.angle_gamma   90.00
#
_symmetry.space_group_name_H-M   'P 1'
#
loop_
_entity.id
_entity.type
_entity.pdbx_description
1 polymer ?
#
loop_
_entity_poly.entity_id
_entity_poly.type
_entity_poly.pdbx_seq_one_letter_code
_entity_poly.pdbx_strand_id
1 'polypeptide(L)' 'MKEITQRLREERKRLGLTQEELAIIGGVKVNAQSIYERGARVPNAIYLANIAKAGVDVLYVVTGKRTPCTATHKA' A
#
# COMPACT_ATOMS: atom_id res chain seq x y z
N MET A 1 -10.42 -4.13 14.46
CA MET A 1 -9.47 -4.56 13.41
C MET A 1 -9.56 -3.54 12.29
N LYS A 2 -8.44 -3.04 11.73
CA LYS A 2 -8.51 -2.18 10.53
C LYS A 2 -8.67 -3.04 9.29
N GLU A 3 -9.37 -2.53 8.28
CA GLU A 3 -9.51 -3.22 7.00
C GLU A 3 -8.24 -3.04 6.13
N ILE A 4 -8.01 -3.97 5.20
CA ILE A 4 -6.88 -3.92 4.24
C ILE A 4 -6.80 -2.57 3.50
N THR A 5 -7.96 -2.00 3.19
CA THR A 5 -8.13 -0.75 2.45
C THR A 5 -7.77 0.48 3.27
N GLN A 6 -8.03 0.46 4.58
CA GLN A 6 -7.59 1.49 5.51
C GLN A 6 -6.07 1.48 5.66
N ARG A 7 -5.45 0.30 5.78
CA ARG A 7 -4.00 0.17 5.87
C ARG A 7 -3.28 0.59 4.58
N LEU A 8 -3.88 0.32 3.42
CA LEU A 8 -3.39 0.83 2.14
C LEU A 8 -3.36 2.38 2.13
N ARG A 9 -4.44 3.02 2.60
CA ARG A 9 -4.51 4.48 2.71
C ARG A 9 -3.45 5.04 3.67
N GLU A 10 -3.21 4.36 4.79
CA GLU A 10 -2.18 4.74 5.75
C GLU A 10 -0.79 4.67 5.14
N GLU A 11 -0.46 3.61 4.41
CA GLU A 11 0.84 3.49 3.75
C GLU A 11 1.04 4.54 2.67
N ARG A 12 0.00 4.81 1.87
CA ARG A 12 0.04 5.91 0.91
C ARG A 12 0.40 7.24 1.59
N LYS A 13 -0.33 7.57 2.67
CA LYS A 13 -0.12 8.81 3.43
C LYS A 13 1.26 8.85 4.08
N ARG A 14 1.76 7.73 4.61
CA ARG A 14 3.11 7.60 5.19
C ARG A 14 4.19 7.97 4.18
N LEU A 15 3.99 7.60 2.91
CA LEU A 15 4.89 7.93 1.80
C LEU A 15 4.66 9.34 1.22
N GLY A 16 3.69 10.10 1.73
CA GLY A 16 3.38 11.44 1.22
C GLY A 16 2.72 11.45 -0.17
N LEU A 17 2.26 10.31 -0.67
CA LEU A 17 1.72 10.17 -2.02
C LEU A 17 0.24 10.59 -2.09
N THR A 18 -0.13 11.20 -3.20
CA THR A 18 -1.53 11.42 -3.62
C THR A 18 -2.17 10.10 -4.09
N GLN A 19 -3.50 10.08 -4.22
CA GLN A 19 -4.20 8.89 -4.76
C GLN A 19 -3.84 8.63 -6.23
N GLU A 20 -3.57 9.68 -7.00
CA GLU A 20 -3.16 9.57 -8.40
C GLU A 20 -1.77 8.96 -8.53
N GLU A 21 -0.80 9.45 -7.78
CA GLU A 21 0.57 8.90 -7.80
C GLU A 21 0.60 7.42 -7.44
N LEU A 22 -0.10 7.02 -6.37
CA LEU A 22 -0.15 5.61 -5.98
C LEU A 22 -0.91 4.74 -7.00
N ALA A 23 -1.93 5.29 -7.67
CA ALA A 23 -2.63 4.58 -8.74
C ALA A 23 -1.71 4.31 -9.93
N ILE A 24 -0.95 5.33 -10.36
CA ILE A 24 0.03 5.24 -11.45
C ILE A 24 1.09 4.19 -11.12
N ILE A 25 1.68 4.24 -9.92
CA ILE A 25 2.64 3.24 -9.42
C ILE A 25 2.02 1.85 -9.45
N GLY A 26 0.78 1.72 -8.96
CA GLY A 26 0.04 0.46 -8.94
C GLY A 26 -0.37 -0.07 -10.31
N GLY A 27 -0.18 0.70 -11.39
CA GLY A 27 -0.59 0.33 -12.75
C GLY A 27 -2.11 0.34 -12.95
N VAL A 28 -2.83 1.20 -12.23
CA VAL A 28 -4.29 1.30 -12.28
C VAL A 28 -4.75 2.73 -12.53
N LYS A 29 -6.00 2.90 -12.94
CA LYS A 29 -6.62 4.23 -13.05
C LYS A 29 -6.79 4.86 -11.67
N VAL A 30 -6.71 6.19 -11.57
CA VAL A 30 -6.90 6.95 -10.31
C VAL A 30 -8.20 6.58 -9.58
N ASN A 31 -9.29 6.39 -10.33
CA ASN A 31 -10.57 5.95 -9.76
C ASN A 31 -10.48 4.62 -9.00
N ALA A 32 -9.62 3.69 -9.43
CA ALA A 32 -9.43 2.42 -8.75
C ALA A 32 -8.83 2.62 -7.35
N GLN A 33 -7.90 3.57 -7.17
CA GLN A 33 -7.33 3.88 -5.87
C GLN A 33 -8.41 4.35 -4.87
N SER A 34 -9.29 5.24 -5.32
CA SER A 34 -10.41 5.74 -4.49
C SER A 34 -11.42 4.63 -4.16
N ILE A 35 -11.68 3.71 -5.09
CA ILE A 35 -12.52 2.52 -4.83
C ILE A 35 -11.87 1.61 -3.79
N TYR A 36 -10.55 1.39 -3.89
CA TYR A 36 -9.80 0.60 -2.91
C TYR A 36 -9.89 1.25 -1.54
N GLU A 37 -9.54 2.53 -1.39
CA GLU A 37 -9.51 3.20 -0.09
C GLU A 37 -10.89 3.36 0.58
N ARG A 38 -11.98 3.24 -0.18
CA ARG A 38 -13.36 3.22 0.34
C ARG A 38 -13.87 1.83 0.72
N GLY A 39 -13.12 0.76 0.45
CA GLY A 39 -13.53 -0.61 0.80
C GLY A 39 -14.41 -1.29 -0.26
N ALA A 40 -14.72 -0.64 -1.37
CA ALA A 40 -15.64 -1.19 -2.38
C ALA A 40 -15.00 -2.28 -3.26
N ARG A 41 -13.66 -2.32 -3.33
CA ARG A 41 -12.90 -3.37 -4.02
C ARG A 41 -11.56 -3.57 -3.33
N VAL A 42 -11.03 -4.79 -3.38
CA VAL A 42 -9.70 -5.11 -2.86
C VAL A 42 -8.68 -5.07 -4.00
N PRO A 43 -7.48 -4.49 -3.79
CA PRO A 43 -6.40 -4.54 -4.77
C PRO A 43 -5.95 -5.99 -5.05
N ASN A 44 -5.49 -6.26 -6.28
CA ASN A 44 -4.96 -7.57 -6.65
C ASN A 44 -3.45 -7.68 -6.32
N ALA A 45 -2.91 -8.89 -6.43
CA ALA A 45 -1.50 -9.16 -6.12
C ALA A 45 -0.51 -8.39 -7.02
N ILE A 46 -0.84 -8.16 -8.31
CA ILE A 46 0.01 -7.39 -9.23
C ILE A 46 0.14 -5.94 -8.77
N TYR A 47 -0.97 -5.31 -8.41
CA TYR A 47 -0.99 -3.96 -7.84
C TYR A 47 -0.15 -3.89 -6.55
N LEU A 48 -0.32 -4.86 -5.64
CA LEU A 48 0.46 -4.92 -4.39
C LEU A 48 1.96 -5.07 -4.66
N ALA A 49 2.35 -5.92 -5.61
CA ALA A 49 3.74 -6.11 -6.00
C ALA A 49 4.35 -4.82 -6.60
N ASN A 50 3.57 -4.03 -7.34
CA ASN A 50 4.04 -2.77 -7.91
C ASN A 50 4.27 -1.72 -6.83
N ILE A 51 3.31 -1.50 -5.93
CA ILE A 51 3.44 -0.48 -4.87
C ILE A 51 4.49 -0.86 -3.82
N ALA A 52 4.79 -2.15 -3.64
CA ALA A 52 5.90 -2.60 -2.79
C ALA A 52 7.23 -1.98 -3.22
N LYS A 53 7.46 -1.85 -4.53
CA LYS A 53 8.67 -1.23 -5.10
C LYS A 53 8.76 0.27 -4.79
N ALA A 54 7.63 0.92 -4.54
CA ALA A 54 7.57 2.31 -4.10
C ALA A 54 7.67 2.48 -2.57
N GLY A 55 7.95 1.39 -1.84
CA GLY A 55 8.16 1.43 -0.39
C GLY A 55 6.90 1.26 0.45
N VAL A 56 5.78 0.83 -0.14
CA VAL A 56 4.59 0.42 0.63
C VAL A 56 4.89 -0.87 1.39
N ASP A 57 4.62 -0.89 2.69
CA ASP A 57 4.71 -2.09 3.53
C ASP A 57 3.54 -3.04 3.23
N VAL A 58 3.69 -3.91 2.23
CA VAL A 58 2.62 -4.85 1.81
C VAL A 58 2.28 -5.86 2.92
N LEU A 59 3.25 -6.25 3.76
CA LEU A 59 2.98 -7.11 4.90
C LEU A 59 1.98 -6.42 5.84
N TYR A 60 2.20 -5.13 6.14
CA TYR A 60 1.27 -4.36 6.94
C TYR A 60 -0.09 -4.23 6.26
N VAL A 61 -0.14 -3.90 4.97
CA VAL A 61 -1.41 -3.77 4.24
C VAL A 61 -2.23 -5.05 4.36
N VAL A 62 -1.65 -6.21 4.07
CA VAL A 62 -2.39 -7.49 4.04
C VAL A 62 -2.69 -8.01 5.44
N THR A 63 -1.73 -7.99 6.36
CA THR A 63 -1.82 -8.71 7.64
C THR A 63 -2.06 -7.83 8.86
N GLY A 64 -1.88 -6.52 8.74
CA GLY A 64 -1.86 -5.59 9.87
C GLY A 64 -0.58 -5.61 10.70
N LYS A 65 0.39 -6.47 10.36
CA LYS A 65 1.71 -6.53 11.02
C LYS A 65 2.73 -5.73 10.22
N ARG A 66 3.43 -4.81 10.88
CA ARG A 66 4.51 -4.03 10.26
C ARG A 66 5.70 -4.93 9.95
N THR A 67 6.36 -4.68 8.81
CA THR A 67 7.64 -5.32 8.51
C THR A 67 8.65 -4.93 9.59
N PRO A 68 9.28 -5.90 10.27
CA PRO A 68 10.29 -5.60 11.30
C PRO A 68 11.43 -4.78 10.68
N CYS A 69 11.76 -3.65 11.30
CA CYS A 69 12.96 -2.91 10.96
C CYS A 69 14.15 -3.74 11.44
N THR A 70 14.68 -4.60 10.56
CA THR A 70 15.93 -5.29 10.85
C THR A 70 17.02 -4.26 10.62
N ALA A 71 17.51 -3.64 11.69
CA ALA A 71 18.69 -2.81 11.61
C ALA A 71 19.86 -3.71 11.21
N THR A 72 20.19 -3.73 9.92
CA THR A 72 21.41 -4.40 9.45
C THR A 72 22.59 -3.64 10.05
N HIS A 73 23.11 -4.12 11.17
CA HIS A 73 24.47 -3.77 11.57
C HIS A 73 25.41 -4.33 10.52
N LYS A 74 25.98 -3.44 9.69
CA LYS A 74 27.19 -3.75 8.93
C LYS A 74 28.31 -3.97 9.96
N ALA A 75 28.85 -5.18 9.98
CA ALA A 75 30.17 -5.45 10.55
C ALA A 75 31.26 -4.84 9.66
#